data_AF-A0AAE9EFK5-F1
#
_entry.id   AF-A0AAE9EFK5-F1
#
_cell.length_a   1.000
_cell.length_b   1.000
_cell.length_c   1.000
_cell.angle_alpha   90.00
_cell.angle_beta   90.00
_cell.angle_gamma   90.00
#
_symmetry.space_group_name_H-M   'P 1'
#
loop_
_entity.id
_entity.type
_entity.pdbx_description
1 polymer ?
#
loop_
_entity_poly.entity_id
_entity_poly.type
_entity_poly.pdbx_seq_one_letter_code
_entity_poly.pdbx_strand_id
1 'polypeptide(L)'
;MSNLQVVGNEKNSRMAKISKRQENLAADHKNDLESLENFKNSYKSSKNVEKFNDSVEILREFTNDLTQKFGNFSENLEAVIEGKMEMVSCKTGVEFMKFQIEKIEKHLEVLKRNGEELEEFKGFGNLEKSILAAKEWIDFFSKKVRDAENRQNIISQYETMAENVKFMKELGEDPSDISDMEELANQFKTQIDMMKKPTVWTENHVENLKKSIENLEIEVDDINFIRSNLNEAIEKLANL
;
A
#
# COMPACT_ATOMS: atom_id res chain seq x y z
N MET A 1 -79.13 32.30 -20.62
CA MET A 1 -77.72 32.65 -20.91
C MET A 1 -77.58 32.89 -22.40
N SER A 2 -76.88 33.95 -22.82
CA SER A 2 -76.63 34.18 -24.24
C SER A 2 -75.58 33.20 -24.78
N ASN A 3 -75.62 32.87 -26.07
CA ASN A 3 -74.61 31.99 -26.70
C ASN A 3 -73.17 32.49 -26.46
N LEU A 4 -72.98 33.81 -26.33
CA LEU A 4 -71.70 34.43 -25.98
C LEU A 4 -71.23 34.11 -24.56
N GLN A 5 -72.13 34.01 -23.57
CA GLN A 5 -71.79 33.59 -22.20
C GLN A 5 -71.41 32.11 -22.13
N VAL A 6 -72.08 31.25 -22.89
CA VAL A 6 -71.76 29.81 -22.94
C VAL A 6 -70.38 29.58 -23.55
N VAL A 7 -70.07 30.25 -24.67
CA VAL A 7 -68.76 30.17 -25.33
C VAL A 7 -67.64 30.76 -24.45
N GLY A 8 -67.91 31.86 -23.72
CA GLY A 8 -66.96 32.45 -22.78
C GLY A 8 -66.65 31.53 -21.59
N ASN A 9 -67.66 30.89 -21.01
CA ASN A 9 -67.50 29.93 -19.91
C ASN A 9 -66.75 28.67 -20.35
N GLU A 10 -67.02 28.18 -21.57
CA GLU A 10 -66.33 27.02 -22.12
C GLU A 10 -64.86 27.31 -22.42
N LYS A 11 -64.55 28.50 -22.97
CA LYS A 11 -63.17 28.97 -23.16
C LYS A 11 -62.41 29.04 -21.84
N ASN A 12 -63.00 29.61 -20.79
CA ASN A 12 -62.37 29.71 -19.48
C ASN A 12 -62.11 28.33 -18.86
N SER A 13 -63.05 27.40 -18.97
CA SER A 13 -62.87 26.01 -18.51
C SER A 13 -61.75 25.28 -19.26
N ARG A 14 -61.66 25.47 -20.59
CA ARG A 14 -60.56 24.92 -21.40
C ARG A 14 -59.21 25.50 -21.00
N MET A 15 -59.13 26.82 -20.80
CA MET A 15 -57.89 27.47 -20.35
C MET A 15 -57.46 26.97 -18.97
N ALA A 16 -58.36 26.84 -18.00
CA ALA A 16 -58.05 26.28 -16.69
C ALA A 16 -57.53 24.83 -16.77
N LYS A 17 -58.10 24.00 -17.65
CA LYS A 17 -57.61 22.63 -17.92
C LYS A 17 -56.22 22.64 -18.56
N ILE A 18 -55.94 23.57 -19.48
CA ILE A 18 -54.63 23.72 -20.11
C ILE A 18 -53.59 24.16 -19.08
N SER A 19 -53.88 25.17 -18.26
CA SER A 19 -52.98 25.62 -17.19
C SER A 19 -52.66 24.50 -16.20
N LYS A 20 -53.67 23.74 -15.75
CA LYS A 20 -53.45 22.58 -14.88
C LYS A 20 -52.60 21.50 -15.54
N ARG A 21 -52.77 21.26 -16.85
CA ARG A 21 -51.91 20.33 -17.60
C ARG A 21 -50.48 20.83 -17.70
N GLN A 22 -50.26 22.13 -17.87
CA GLN A 22 -48.93 22.73 -17.91
C GLN A 22 -48.23 22.63 -16.55
N GLU A 23 -48.96 22.86 -15.45
CA GLU A 23 -48.45 22.68 -14.08
C GLU A 23 -48.05 21.23 -13.82
N ASN A 24 -48.89 20.26 -14.20
CA ASN A 24 -48.58 18.85 -14.07
C ASN A 24 -47.34 18.47 -14.91
N LEU A 25 -47.27 18.88 -16.17
CA LEU A 25 -46.11 18.60 -17.03
C LEU A 25 -44.81 19.21 -16.48
N ALA A 26 -44.88 20.41 -15.90
CA ALA A 26 -43.72 21.04 -15.28
C ALA A 26 -43.28 20.31 -14.01
N ALA A 27 -44.22 19.78 -13.22
CA ALA A 27 -43.93 18.96 -12.06
C ALA A 27 -43.32 17.60 -12.46
N ASP A 28 -43.87 16.96 -13.48
CA ASP A 28 -43.37 15.69 -14.04
C ASP A 28 -41.93 15.87 -14.55
N HIS A 29 -41.69 16.89 -15.38
CA HIS A 29 -40.33 17.21 -15.86
C HIS A 29 -39.34 17.48 -14.73
N LYS A 30 -39.77 18.15 -13.64
CA LYS A 30 -38.92 18.41 -12.50
C LYS A 30 -38.56 17.11 -11.77
N ASN A 31 -39.54 16.23 -11.56
CA ASN A 31 -39.34 14.93 -10.93
C ASN A 31 -38.42 14.03 -11.77
N ASP A 32 -38.56 14.05 -13.09
CA ASP A 32 -37.70 13.30 -14.02
C ASP A 32 -36.23 13.77 -13.92
N LEU A 33 -36.01 15.10 -13.90
CA LEU A 33 -34.68 15.68 -13.75
C LEU A 33 -34.03 15.35 -12.41
N GLU A 34 -34.79 15.44 -11.31
CA GLU A 34 -34.32 15.05 -9.98
C GLU A 34 -33.95 13.55 -9.94
N SER A 35 -34.76 12.70 -10.58
CA SER A 35 -34.51 11.25 -10.65
C SER A 35 -33.28 10.90 -11.49
N LEU A 36 -33.07 11.57 -12.62
CA LEU A 36 -31.89 11.44 -13.47
C LEU A 36 -30.60 11.85 -12.74
N GLU A 37 -30.64 12.96 -12.00
CA GLU A 37 -29.48 13.42 -11.23
C GLU A 37 -29.16 12.46 -10.07
N ASN A 38 -30.19 11.95 -9.37
CA ASN A 38 -30.04 10.93 -8.34
C ASN A 38 -29.44 9.63 -8.89
N PHE A 39 -29.85 9.19 -10.08
CA PHE A 39 -29.28 8.02 -10.74
C PHE A 39 -27.80 8.24 -11.09
N LYS A 40 -27.46 9.38 -11.69
CA LYS A 40 -26.07 9.72 -12.03
C LYS A 40 -25.17 9.72 -10.80
N ASN A 41 -25.64 10.26 -9.68
CA ASN A 41 -24.92 10.24 -8.40
C ASN A 41 -24.75 8.81 -7.86
N SER A 42 -25.80 7.99 -7.93
CA SER A 42 -25.76 6.57 -7.52
C SER A 42 -24.80 5.74 -8.39
N TYR A 43 -24.76 5.99 -9.69
CA TYR A 43 -23.81 5.37 -10.61
C TYR A 43 -22.36 5.74 -10.29
N LYS A 44 -22.08 7.02 -10.05
CA LYS A 44 -20.74 7.46 -9.63
C LYS A 44 -20.33 6.80 -8.31
N SER A 45 -21.24 6.76 -7.34
CA SER A 45 -21.03 6.08 -6.05
C SER A 45 -20.72 4.60 -6.25
N SER A 46 -21.49 3.88 -7.08
CA SER A 46 -21.26 2.46 -7.40
C SER A 46 -19.85 2.18 -7.90
N LYS A 47 -19.34 3.01 -8.82
CA LYS A 47 -17.98 2.84 -9.36
C LYS A 47 -16.90 3.05 -8.31
N ASN A 48 -17.12 3.95 -7.36
CA ASN A 48 -16.19 4.16 -6.26
C ASN A 48 -16.25 3.01 -5.25
N VAL A 49 -17.44 2.47 -4.99
CA VAL A 49 -17.63 1.26 -4.17
C VAL A 49 -16.92 0.05 -4.77
N GLU A 50 -17.01 -0.16 -6.09
CA GLU A 50 -16.27 -1.24 -6.77
C GLU A 50 -14.76 -1.07 -6.57
N LYS A 51 -14.20 0.09 -6.89
CA LYS A 51 -12.76 0.36 -6.70
C LYS A 51 -12.31 0.25 -5.25
N PHE A 52 -13.19 0.61 -4.33
CA PHE A 52 -12.96 0.47 -2.90
C PHE A 52 -12.84 -1.01 -2.53
N ASN A 53 -13.83 -1.83 -2.90
CA ASN A 53 -13.84 -3.27 -2.63
C ASN A 53 -12.65 -3.98 -3.30
N ASP A 54 -12.31 -3.62 -4.53
CA ASP A 54 -11.10 -4.13 -5.21
C ASP A 54 -9.84 -3.78 -4.41
N SER A 55 -9.77 -2.57 -3.86
CA SER A 55 -8.62 -2.14 -3.04
C SER A 55 -8.56 -2.90 -1.72
N VAL A 56 -9.70 -3.21 -1.10
CA VAL A 56 -9.77 -4.07 0.10
C VAL A 56 -9.24 -5.47 -0.21
N GLU A 57 -9.67 -6.07 -1.33
CA GLU A 57 -9.23 -7.40 -1.73
C GLU A 57 -7.73 -7.44 -2.01
N ILE A 58 -7.21 -6.46 -2.75
CA ILE A 58 -5.77 -6.33 -3.01
C ILE A 58 -4.98 -6.14 -1.71
N LEU A 59 -5.47 -5.35 -0.75
CA LEU A 59 -4.82 -5.21 0.55
C LEU A 59 -4.76 -6.53 1.31
N ARG A 60 -5.85 -7.31 1.31
CA ARG A 60 -5.88 -8.66 1.90
C ARG A 60 -4.86 -9.58 1.25
N GLU A 61 -4.81 -9.60 -0.08
CA GLU A 61 -3.83 -10.42 -0.81
C GLU A 61 -2.38 -10.08 -0.46
N PHE A 62 -2.02 -8.79 -0.49
CA PHE A 62 -0.65 -8.37 -0.15
C PHE A 62 -0.31 -8.60 1.32
N THR A 63 -1.27 -8.43 2.23
CA THR A 63 -1.05 -8.64 3.66
C THR A 63 -0.91 -10.13 3.97
N ASN A 64 -1.72 -10.99 3.36
CA ASN A 64 -1.59 -12.44 3.47
C ASN A 64 -0.24 -12.94 2.92
N ASP A 65 0.18 -12.44 1.75
CA ASP A 65 1.49 -12.78 1.18
C ASP A 65 2.64 -12.30 2.08
N LEU A 66 2.50 -11.11 2.68
CA LEU A 66 3.45 -10.60 3.66
C LEU A 66 3.53 -11.51 4.90
N THR A 67 2.40 -11.85 5.54
CA THR A 67 2.37 -12.74 6.72
C THR A 67 2.99 -14.10 6.41
N GLN A 68 2.57 -14.75 5.32
CA GLN A 68 3.06 -16.09 4.96
C GLN A 68 4.56 -16.10 4.70
N LYS A 69 5.06 -15.15 3.89
CA LYS A 69 6.50 -15.09 3.60
C LYS A 69 7.31 -14.62 4.80
N PHE A 70 6.74 -13.78 5.66
CA PHE A 70 7.38 -13.37 6.90
C PHE A 70 7.61 -14.54 7.85
N GLY A 71 6.67 -15.48 7.97
CA GLY A 71 6.85 -16.67 8.80
C GLY A 71 8.13 -17.46 8.47
N ASN A 72 8.46 -17.60 7.18
CA ASN A 72 9.72 -18.23 6.77
C ASN A 72 10.93 -17.32 6.98
N PHE A 73 10.74 -16.00 6.82
CA PHE A 73 11.82 -15.04 6.94
C PHE A 73 12.23 -14.76 8.39
N SER A 74 11.31 -14.84 9.35
CA SER A 74 11.60 -14.65 10.77
C SER A 74 12.58 -15.71 11.28
N GLU A 75 12.48 -16.95 10.82
CA GLU A 75 13.44 -18.01 11.16
C GLU A 75 14.86 -17.66 10.68
N ASN A 76 15.00 -17.05 9.50
CA ASN A 76 16.29 -16.59 9.01
C ASN A 76 16.83 -15.43 9.87
N LEU A 77 15.97 -14.49 10.29
CA LEU A 77 16.36 -13.40 11.18
C LEU A 77 16.83 -13.92 12.55
N GLU A 78 16.18 -14.96 13.08
CA GLU A 78 16.55 -15.63 14.33
C GLU A 78 17.87 -16.41 14.19
N ALA A 79 18.03 -17.15 13.10
CA ALA A 79 19.26 -17.88 12.81
C ALA A 79 20.49 -16.97 12.71
N VAL A 80 20.32 -15.72 12.26
CA VAL A 80 21.39 -14.70 12.27
C VAL A 80 21.79 -14.32 13.71
N ILE A 81 20.83 -14.22 14.64
CA ILE A 81 21.09 -13.93 16.06
C ILE A 81 21.90 -15.07 16.69
N GLU A 82 21.53 -16.31 16.37
CA GLU A 82 22.21 -17.52 16.86
C GLU A 82 23.57 -17.76 16.19
N GLY A 83 23.96 -16.92 15.22
CA GLY A 83 25.20 -17.06 14.47
C GLY A 83 25.21 -18.26 13.51
N LYS A 84 24.04 -18.85 13.22
CA LYS A 84 23.87 -19.98 12.30
C LYS A 84 23.77 -19.55 10.84
N MET A 85 23.50 -18.26 10.59
CA MET A 85 23.33 -17.70 9.26
C MET A 85 24.03 -16.35 9.13
N GLU A 86 24.57 -16.05 7.95
CA GLU A 86 25.09 -14.71 7.65
C GLU A 86 23.95 -13.74 7.35
N MET A 87 24.07 -12.53 7.92
CA MET A 87 23.16 -11.39 7.70
C MET A 87 22.80 -11.15 6.23
N VAL A 88 23.77 -11.28 5.32
CA VAL A 88 23.60 -11.00 3.88
C VAL A 88 22.58 -11.95 3.25
N SER A 89 22.41 -13.14 3.81
CA SER A 89 21.40 -14.13 3.39
C SER A 89 19.96 -13.61 3.58
N CYS A 90 19.74 -12.65 4.47
CA CYS A 90 18.42 -12.08 4.74
C CYS A 90 17.98 -11.05 3.69
N LYS A 91 18.84 -10.63 2.76
CA LYS A 91 18.58 -9.54 1.80
C LYS A 91 17.28 -9.70 1.04
N THR A 92 17.11 -10.83 0.37
CA THR A 92 15.93 -11.08 -0.48
C THR A 92 14.63 -11.02 0.32
N GLY A 93 14.65 -11.51 1.57
CA GLY A 93 13.48 -11.44 2.45
C GLY A 93 13.13 -10.03 2.87
N VAL A 94 14.13 -9.21 3.24
CA VAL A 94 13.88 -7.80 3.60
C VAL A 94 13.42 -6.98 2.40
N GLU A 95 14.02 -7.18 1.22
CA GLU A 95 13.61 -6.52 -0.02
C GLU A 95 12.17 -6.88 -0.40
N PHE A 96 11.80 -8.14 -0.23
CA PHE A 96 10.43 -8.60 -0.42
C PHE A 96 9.45 -7.89 0.54
N MET A 97 9.73 -7.87 1.85
CA MET A 97 8.86 -7.20 2.82
C MET A 97 8.71 -5.71 2.52
N LYS A 98 9.81 -5.06 2.13
CA LYS A 98 9.80 -3.65 1.73
C LYS A 98 8.90 -3.41 0.51
N PHE A 99 9.01 -4.27 -0.50
CA PHE A 99 8.13 -4.21 -1.66
C PHE A 99 6.65 -4.36 -1.26
N GLN A 100 6.33 -5.32 -0.39
CA GLN A 100 4.97 -5.56 0.06
C GLN A 100 4.38 -4.37 0.82
N ILE A 101 5.12 -3.83 1.80
CA ILE A 101 4.61 -2.70 2.59
C ILE A 101 4.40 -1.45 1.73
N GLU A 102 5.25 -1.22 0.71
CA GLU A 102 5.05 -0.13 -0.26
C GLU A 102 3.80 -0.33 -1.13
N LYS A 103 3.42 -1.58 -1.44
CA LYS A 103 2.18 -1.88 -2.16
C LYS A 103 0.96 -1.65 -1.28
N ILE A 104 1.01 -2.12 -0.03
CA ILE A 104 -0.02 -1.89 0.98
C ILE A 104 -0.25 -0.39 1.18
N GLU A 105 0.81 0.41 1.35
CA GLU A 105 0.71 1.88 1.44
C GLU A 105 0.02 2.50 0.21
N LYS A 106 0.37 2.07 -1.00
CA LYS A 106 -0.25 2.60 -2.23
C LYS A 106 -1.73 2.27 -2.32
N HIS A 107 -2.12 1.05 -1.97
CA HIS A 107 -3.53 0.63 -2.03
C HIS A 107 -4.36 1.24 -0.90
N LEU A 108 -3.76 1.51 0.26
CA LEU A 108 -4.37 2.30 1.33
C LEU A 108 -4.79 3.69 0.85
N GLU A 109 -3.93 4.38 0.10
CA GLU A 109 -4.26 5.71 -0.45
C GLU A 109 -5.40 5.67 -1.48
N VAL A 110 -5.52 4.58 -2.24
CA VAL A 110 -6.66 4.35 -3.14
C VAL A 110 -7.94 4.11 -2.33
N LEU A 111 -7.85 3.29 -1.29
CA LEU A 111 -8.95 2.99 -0.38
C LEU A 111 -9.48 4.26 0.30
N LYS A 112 -8.58 5.12 0.79
CA LYS A 112 -8.91 6.42 1.39
C LYS A 112 -9.68 7.31 0.43
N ARG A 113 -9.09 7.59 -0.73
CA ARG A 113 -9.69 8.49 -1.72
C ARG A 113 -11.08 8.03 -2.18
N ASN A 114 -11.29 6.72 -2.32
CA ASN A 114 -12.59 6.19 -2.74
C ASN A 114 -13.56 6.04 -1.55
N GLY A 115 -13.05 5.88 -0.33
CA GLY A 115 -13.83 5.75 0.90
C GLY A 115 -14.26 7.08 1.52
N GLU A 116 -13.51 8.18 1.32
CA GLU A 116 -13.88 9.53 1.77
C GLU A 116 -15.21 10.02 1.16
N GLU A 117 -15.55 9.55 -0.04
CA GLU A 117 -16.83 9.84 -0.68
C GLU A 117 -17.99 8.98 -0.11
N LEU A 118 -17.72 8.06 0.82
CA LEU A 118 -18.69 7.12 1.41
C LEU A 118 -18.95 7.47 2.88
N GLU A 119 -20.20 7.80 3.22
CA GLU A 119 -20.61 8.23 4.57
C GLU A 119 -20.33 7.18 5.68
N GLU A 120 -20.23 5.90 5.33
CA GLU A 120 -20.00 4.79 6.25
C GLU A 120 -18.53 4.55 6.60
N PHE A 121 -17.59 5.28 5.97
CA PHE A 121 -16.17 4.96 6.10
C PHE A 121 -15.50 5.67 7.29
N LYS A 122 -15.31 4.94 8.41
CA LYS A 122 -14.51 5.37 9.58
C LYS A 122 -13.59 4.23 10.00
N GLY A 123 -12.27 4.37 9.88
CA GLY A 123 -11.37 3.31 10.36
C GLY A 123 -9.87 3.33 10.03
N PHE A 124 -9.34 4.28 9.27
CA PHE A 124 -7.93 4.18 8.82
C PHE A 124 -6.85 4.35 9.89
N GLY A 125 -7.16 5.03 10.99
CA GLY A 125 -6.12 5.51 11.91
C GLY A 125 -5.33 4.38 12.60
N ASN A 126 -5.90 3.19 12.76
CA ASN A 126 -5.19 2.04 13.32
C ASN A 126 -4.42 1.29 12.24
N LEU A 127 -5.02 1.05 11.07
CA LEU A 127 -4.34 0.50 9.90
C LEU A 127 -3.08 1.30 9.52
N GLU A 128 -3.16 2.63 9.50
CA GLU A 128 -2.00 3.51 9.24
C GLU A 128 -0.88 3.33 10.27
N LYS A 129 -1.24 3.16 11.55
CA LYS A 129 -0.27 2.91 12.62
C LYS A 129 0.39 1.55 12.46
N SER A 130 -0.39 0.52 12.12
CA SER A 130 0.13 -0.84 11.88
C SER A 130 1.09 -0.86 10.68
N ILE A 131 0.73 -0.18 9.58
CA ILE A 131 1.58 -0.02 8.40
C ILE A 131 2.89 0.70 8.78
N LEU A 132 2.79 1.83 9.50
CA LEU A 132 3.96 2.59 9.92
C LEU A 132 4.88 1.75 10.82
N ALA A 133 4.32 1.06 11.80
CA ALA A 133 5.08 0.20 12.70
C ALA A 133 5.79 -0.94 11.96
N ALA A 134 5.11 -1.60 11.02
CA ALA A 134 5.72 -2.65 10.18
C ALA A 134 6.86 -2.07 9.33
N LYS A 135 6.64 -0.90 8.71
CA LYS A 135 7.62 -0.21 7.89
C LYS A 135 8.88 0.19 8.66
N GLU A 136 8.73 0.72 9.87
CA GLU A 136 9.87 1.10 10.72
C GLU A 136 10.76 -0.11 11.04
N TRP A 137 10.16 -1.27 11.34
CA TRP A 137 10.90 -2.50 11.56
C TRP A 137 11.55 -3.04 10.28
N ILE A 138 10.85 -3.02 9.16
CA ILE A 138 11.41 -3.43 7.86
C ILE A 138 12.61 -2.54 7.49
N ASP A 139 12.50 -1.23 7.67
CA ASP A 139 13.59 -0.28 7.44
C ASP A 139 14.77 -0.49 8.40
N PHE A 140 14.48 -0.84 9.66
CA PHE A 140 15.51 -1.24 10.62
C PHE A 140 16.32 -2.43 10.10
N PHE A 141 15.66 -3.54 9.74
CA PHE A 141 16.34 -4.72 9.22
C PHE A 141 17.04 -4.47 7.87
N SER A 142 16.45 -3.63 7.01
CA SER A 142 17.05 -3.26 5.71
C SER A 142 18.40 -2.56 5.90
N LYS A 143 18.49 -1.64 6.86
CA LYS A 143 19.76 -0.98 7.20
C LYS A 143 20.79 -1.99 7.71
N LYS A 144 20.39 -2.94 8.56
CA LYS A 144 21.30 -3.95 9.10
C LYS A 144 21.85 -4.90 8.05
N VAL A 145 21.01 -5.33 7.11
CA VAL A 145 21.47 -6.13 5.97
C VAL A 145 22.48 -5.35 5.14
N ARG A 146 22.17 -4.10 4.79
CA ARG A 146 23.07 -3.24 4.00
C ARG A 146 24.42 -3.00 4.69
N ASP A 147 24.41 -2.77 5.99
CA ASP A 147 25.65 -2.59 6.77
C ASP A 147 26.53 -3.85 6.70
N ALA A 148 25.92 -5.04 6.76
CA ALA A 148 26.66 -6.29 6.63
C ALA A 148 27.16 -6.55 5.21
N GLU A 149 26.35 -6.26 4.18
CA GLU A 149 26.78 -6.35 2.77
C GLU A 149 28.00 -5.46 2.50
N ASN A 150 27.94 -4.19 2.93
CA ASN A 150 29.05 -3.25 2.78
C ASN A 150 30.32 -3.78 3.45
N ARG A 151 30.18 -4.32 4.66
CA ARG A 151 31.30 -4.90 5.39
C ARG A 151 31.87 -6.14 4.69
N GLN A 152 31.01 -7.03 4.19
CA GLN A 152 31.44 -8.24 3.48
C GLN A 152 32.17 -7.90 2.17
N ASN A 153 31.69 -6.90 1.43
CA ASN A 153 32.34 -6.44 0.21
C ASN A 153 33.76 -5.94 0.47
N ILE A 154 33.97 -5.17 1.54
CA ILE A 154 35.31 -4.64 1.89
C ILE A 154 36.23 -5.75 2.40
N ILE A 155 35.69 -6.73 3.14
CA ILE A 155 36.45 -7.93 3.54
C ILE A 155 36.90 -8.70 2.31
N SER A 156 36.02 -8.94 1.35
CA SER A 156 36.37 -9.63 0.10
C SER A 156 37.45 -8.87 -0.69
N GLN A 157 37.38 -7.53 -0.73
CA GLN A 157 38.42 -6.71 -1.33
C GLN A 157 39.76 -6.85 -0.58
N TYR A 158 39.75 -6.79 0.75
CA TYR A 158 40.95 -7.01 1.56
C TYR A 158 41.57 -8.38 1.33
N GLU A 159 40.76 -9.44 1.35
CA GLU A 159 41.22 -10.82 1.14
C GLU A 159 41.85 -11.00 -0.25
N THR A 160 41.21 -10.47 -1.29
CA THR A 160 41.75 -10.46 -2.65
C THR A 160 43.10 -9.73 -2.71
N MET A 161 43.21 -8.55 -2.08
CA MET A 161 44.48 -7.81 -2.07
C MET A 161 45.57 -8.55 -1.27
N ALA A 162 45.22 -9.17 -0.14
CA ALA A 162 46.16 -9.92 0.68
C ALA A 162 46.68 -11.16 -0.06
N GLU A 163 45.82 -11.86 -0.81
CA GLU A 163 46.21 -12.98 -1.67
C GLU A 163 47.13 -12.51 -2.82
N ASN A 164 46.82 -11.38 -3.46
CA ASN A 164 47.66 -10.81 -4.52
C ASN A 164 49.06 -10.44 -3.99
N VAL A 165 49.14 -9.78 -2.83
CA VAL A 165 50.43 -9.46 -2.18
C VAL A 165 51.24 -10.74 -1.93
N LYS A 166 50.59 -11.79 -1.43
CA LYS A 166 51.24 -13.08 -1.19
C LYS A 166 51.77 -13.68 -2.50
N PHE A 167 50.97 -13.64 -3.56
CA PHE A 167 51.36 -14.17 -4.87
C PHE A 167 52.54 -13.40 -5.50
N MET A 168 52.52 -12.06 -5.47
CA MET A 168 53.61 -11.22 -5.98
C MET A 168 54.94 -11.52 -5.27
N LYS A 169 54.90 -11.73 -3.95
CA LYS A 169 56.07 -12.15 -3.16
C LYS A 169 56.60 -13.52 -3.57
N GLU A 170 55.71 -14.47 -3.86
CA GLU A 170 56.08 -15.81 -4.31
C GLU A 170 56.68 -15.81 -5.73
N LEU A 171 56.24 -14.91 -6.60
CA LEU A 171 56.80 -14.72 -7.95
C LEU A 171 58.10 -13.91 -7.98
N GLY A 172 58.44 -13.21 -6.89
CA GLY A 172 59.60 -12.34 -6.82
C GLY A 172 59.45 -11.07 -7.66
N GLU A 173 58.24 -10.49 -7.68
CA GLU A 173 57.98 -9.18 -8.31
C GLU A 173 58.77 -8.04 -7.62
N ASP A 174 58.76 -6.86 -8.25
CA ASP A 174 59.53 -5.71 -7.75
C ASP A 174 59.09 -5.35 -6.31
N PRO A 175 60.04 -5.17 -5.37
CA PRO A 175 59.72 -4.79 -4.00
C PRO A 175 58.88 -3.51 -3.88
N SER A 176 59.02 -2.57 -4.82
CA SER A 176 58.22 -1.33 -4.84
C SER A 176 56.75 -1.60 -5.17
N ASP A 177 56.48 -2.41 -6.19
CA ASP A 177 55.11 -2.81 -6.56
C ASP A 177 54.43 -3.61 -5.44
N ILE A 178 55.17 -4.49 -4.76
CA ILE A 178 54.68 -5.23 -3.59
C ILE A 178 54.32 -4.27 -2.45
N SER A 179 55.17 -3.26 -2.19
CA SER A 179 54.95 -2.27 -1.13
C SER A 179 53.68 -1.43 -1.39
N ASP A 180 53.48 -0.99 -2.63
CA ASP A 180 52.28 -0.22 -3.02
C ASP A 180 51.00 -1.06 -2.81
N MET A 181 51.05 -2.34 -3.18
CA MET A 181 49.92 -3.26 -3.00
C MET A 181 49.65 -3.58 -1.52
N GLU A 182 50.68 -3.69 -0.70
CA GLU A 182 50.56 -3.81 0.76
C GLU A 182 49.90 -2.59 1.39
N GLU A 183 50.24 -1.38 0.91
CA GLU A 183 49.60 -0.15 1.37
C GLU A 183 48.11 -0.16 1.05
N LEU A 184 47.71 -0.55 -0.16
CA LEU A 184 46.30 -0.70 -0.54
C LEU A 184 45.57 -1.74 0.33
N ALA A 185 46.18 -2.90 0.57
CA ALA A 185 45.60 -3.92 1.44
C ALA A 185 45.42 -3.39 2.88
N ASN A 186 46.38 -2.62 3.40
CA ASN A 186 46.31 -2.00 4.72
C ASN A 186 45.24 -0.90 4.80
N GLN A 187 44.98 -0.18 3.71
CA GLN A 187 43.87 0.78 3.66
C GLN A 187 42.52 0.07 3.81
N PHE A 188 42.28 -1.04 3.09
CA PHE A 188 41.05 -1.82 3.26
C PHE A 188 40.93 -2.43 4.66
N LYS A 189 42.04 -2.94 5.21
CA LYS A 189 42.06 -3.44 6.60
C LYS A 189 41.67 -2.36 7.60
N THR A 190 42.23 -1.16 7.45
CA THR A 190 41.89 -0.01 8.29
C THR A 190 40.42 0.35 8.17
N GLN A 191 39.86 0.33 6.96
CA GLN A 191 38.42 0.54 6.76
C GLN A 191 37.57 -0.51 7.48
N ILE A 192 37.95 -1.79 7.43
CA ILE A 192 37.26 -2.88 8.15
C ILE A 192 37.30 -2.63 9.66
N ASP A 193 38.45 -2.23 10.19
CA ASP A 193 38.63 -1.96 11.63
C ASP A 193 37.85 -0.72 12.09
N MET A 194 37.72 0.30 11.23
CA MET A 194 36.89 1.49 11.47
C MET A 194 35.40 1.21 11.32
N MET A 195 35.02 0.21 10.53
CA MET A 195 33.62 -0.21 10.40
C MET A 195 33.17 -0.94 11.65
N LYS A 196 32.22 -0.33 12.36
CA LYS A 196 31.51 -1.02 13.44
C LYS A 196 30.87 -2.27 12.88
N LYS A 197 31.03 -3.40 13.58
CA LYS A 197 30.21 -4.59 13.32
C LYS A 197 28.73 -4.15 13.32
N PRO A 198 27.89 -4.69 12.42
CA PRO A 198 26.47 -4.39 12.41
C PRO A 198 25.91 -4.54 13.83
N THR A 199 25.12 -3.56 14.27
CA THR A 199 24.55 -3.61 15.62
C THR A 199 23.76 -4.90 15.78
N VAL A 200 24.09 -5.66 16.82
CA VAL A 200 23.36 -6.88 17.16
C VAL A 200 21.91 -6.51 17.47
N TRP A 201 20.96 -7.16 16.81
CA TRP A 201 19.57 -7.14 17.23
C TRP A 201 19.28 -8.39 18.07
N THR A 202 18.12 -8.40 18.69
CA THR A 202 17.68 -9.47 19.60
C THR A 202 16.37 -10.07 19.14
N GLU A 203 15.99 -11.20 19.72
CA GLU A 203 14.70 -11.87 19.49
C GLU A 203 13.52 -10.89 19.65
N ASN A 204 13.61 -9.96 20.61
CA ASN A 204 12.59 -8.91 20.79
C ASN A 204 12.38 -8.04 19.55
N HIS A 205 13.40 -7.80 18.73
CA HIS A 205 13.24 -7.00 17.50
C HIS A 205 12.47 -7.79 16.44
N VAL A 206 12.74 -9.09 16.31
CA VAL A 206 12.02 -9.99 15.39
C VAL A 206 10.57 -10.14 15.85
N GLU A 207 10.35 -10.33 17.15
CA GLU A 207 9.03 -10.44 17.76
C GLU A 207 8.21 -9.16 17.59
N ASN A 208 8.84 -7.98 17.67
CA ASN A 208 8.14 -6.72 17.44
C ASN A 208 7.71 -6.56 15.96
N LEU A 209 8.55 -6.97 15.01
CA LEU A 209 8.17 -6.99 13.60
C LEU A 209 7.02 -7.96 13.36
N LYS A 210 7.08 -9.15 13.97
CA LYS A 210 6.02 -10.15 13.90
C LYS A 210 4.68 -9.60 14.37
N LYS A 211 4.66 -8.99 15.56
CA LYS A 211 3.45 -8.33 16.10
C LYS A 211 2.94 -7.21 15.19
N SER A 212 3.83 -6.42 14.60
CA SER A 212 3.41 -5.37 13.67
C SER A 212 2.75 -5.92 12.41
N ILE A 213 3.23 -7.07 11.89
CA ILE A 213 2.63 -7.75 10.72
C ILE A 213 1.30 -8.39 11.11
N GLU A 214 1.21 -9.06 12.26
CA GLU A 214 -0.04 -9.65 12.77
C GLU A 214 -1.11 -8.57 13.00
N ASN A 215 -0.75 -7.43 13.60
CA ASN A 215 -1.66 -6.31 13.77
C ASN A 215 -2.11 -5.72 12.42
N LEU A 216 -1.22 -5.69 11.43
CA LEU A 216 -1.59 -5.22 10.08
C LEU A 216 -2.63 -6.14 9.44
N GLU A 217 -2.46 -7.45 9.54
CA GLU A 217 -3.42 -8.44 9.04
C GLU A 217 -4.80 -8.27 9.66
N ILE A 218 -4.87 -8.15 10.99
CA ILE A 218 -6.13 -7.93 11.72
C ILE A 218 -6.82 -6.65 11.22
N GLU A 219 -6.09 -5.54 11.12
CA GLU A 219 -6.66 -4.25 10.71
C GLU A 219 -7.13 -4.23 9.25
N VAL A 220 -6.50 -5.03 8.38
CA VAL A 220 -6.94 -5.20 6.98
C VAL A 220 -8.17 -6.09 6.89
N ASP A 221 -8.24 -7.15 7.68
CA ASP A 221 -9.37 -8.08 7.69
C ASP A 221 -10.65 -7.45 8.23
N ASP A 222 -10.53 -6.53 9.20
CA ASP A 222 -11.64 -5.76 9.76
C ASP A 222 -12.29 -4.79 8.75
N ILE A 223 -11.68 -4.57 7.58
CA ILE A 223 -12.28 -3.72 6.54
C ILE A 223 -13.44 -4.46 5.85
N ASN A 224 -14.65 -3.95 6.07
CA ASN A 224 -15.85 -4.47 5.42
C ASN A 224 -15.97 -4.02 3.96
N PHE A 225 -16.51 -4.90 3.12
CA PHE A 225 -16.97 -4.51 1.79
C PHE A 225 -18.22 -3.62 1.89
N ILE A 226 -18.31 -2.67 0.97
CA ILE A 226 -19.46 -1.76 0.88
C ILE A 226 -20.35 -2.23 -0.27
N ARG A 227 -21.67 -2.18 -0.05
CA ARG A 227 -22.67 -2.56 -1.06
C ARG A 227 -23.03 -1.35 -1.91
N SER A 228 -23.03 -1.51 -3.23
CA SER A 228 -23.52 -0.47 -4.15
C SER A 228 -25.04 -0.33 -4.07
N ASN A 229 -25.54 0.91 -4.13
CA ASN A 229 -26.97 1.26 -4.17
C ASN A 229 -27.51 1.43 -5.60
N LEU A 230 -26.72 1.10 -6.64
CA LEU A 230 -27.10 1.31 -8.05
C LEU A 230 -28.39 0.58 -8.43
N ASN A 231 -28.59 -0.65 -7.96
CA ASN A 231 -29.80 -1.42 -8.27
C ASN A 231 -31.07 -0.75 -7.73
N GLU A 232 -31.03 -0.16 -6.53
CA GLU A 232 -32.16 0.59 -5.97
C GLU A 232 -32.45 1.87 -6.78
N ALA A 233 -31.41 2.52 -7.33
CA ALA A 233 -31.57 3.68 -8.20
C ALA A 233 -32.17 3.30 -9.57
N ILE A 234 -31.78 2.16 -10.13
CA ILE A 234 -32.37 1.61 -11.38
C ILE A 234 -33.85 1.29 -11.17
N GLU A 235 -34.22 0.64 -10.07
CA GLU A 235 -35.62 0.33 -9.75
C GLU A 235 -36.47 1.59 -9.61
N LYS A 236 -35.93 2.66 -9.00
CA LYS A 236 -36.64 3.95 -8.92
C LYS A 236 -36.87 4.59 -10.29
N LEU A 237 -35.88 4.53 -11.20
CA LEU A 237 -36.05 5.02 -12.57
C LEU A 237 -37.05 4.19 -13.39
N ALA A 238 -37.07 2.87 -13.20
CA ALA A 238 -37.96 1.97 -13.93
C ALA A 238 -39.44 2.10 -13.52
N ASN A 239 -39.71 2.75 -12.39
CA ASN A 239 -41.05 2.98 -11.83
C ASN A 239 -41.54 4.44 -12.00
N LEU A 240 -40.82 5.29 -12.76
CA LEU A 240 -41.29 6.59 -13.25
C LEU A 240 -42.19 6.41 -14.49
#